data_AF-A0A9D4VY84-F1
#
_entry.id   AF-A0A9D4VY84-F1
#
_cell.length_a   1.000
_cell.length_b   1.000
_cell.length_c   1.000
_cell.angle_alpha   90.00
_cell.angle_beta   90.00
_cell.angle_gamma   90.00
#
_symmetry.space_group_name_H-M   'P 1'
#
loop_
_entity.id
_entity.type
_entity.pdbx_description
1 polymer ?
#
loop_
_entity_poly.entity_id
_entity_poly.type
_entity_poly.pdbx_seq_one_letter_code
_entity_poly.pdbx_strand_id
1 'polypeptide(L)'
;TKKKTLERERFHTQKISSFYLPPFSLNTFLSFPHSIQISNFQFPISTFQFPIFKVRIHSPINSFNLHLFFINFRSCYMQLHVLDAISIGYSTDPVNFSLFYGKKIVMQLGLPQSDSIQIREVWNDNLEAEFALIREIVDAYPYIAMDTEFPGIVLRPVGSFKNSYDFHYQTLKDNVDMLKLIQLGLTFSDEHGNLPTFRDDDDDRFCIWQFNFREFNVNEDIFANDSIELLRQCGIDFEKNNENGIDARRFGELLMSSGIVLNDSVHWVTFHSGYDFGYLLKLLTCQNLPDTQVGFFNLINMYFPTVYDIKHLMKFCNSLHGGLNKLAELLEVERVGICHQAGSDSLLTSCTFMKLKENFFSGSLERYAGVLYGLGLENGQSTH
;
A
#
# COMPACT_ATOMS: atom_id res chain seq x y z
N THR A 1 -54.55 37.70 4.98
CA THR A 1 -54.33 36.26 4.72
C THR A 1 -52.83 36.02 4.60
N LYS A 2 -52.31 35.04 5.36
CA LYS A 2 -50.93 34.97 5.88
C LYS A 2 -49.82 34.93 4.81
N LYS A 3 -48.84 35.85 4.93
CA LYS A 3 -47.42 35.66 4.55
C LYS A 3 -46.76 34.78 5.60
N LYS A 4 -46.05 33.72 5.20
CA LYS A 4 -45.13 32.96 6.08
C LYS A 4 -43.69 33.35 5.74
N THR A 5 -43.08 34.07 6.68
CA THR A 5 -41.64 34.17 6.87
C THR A 5 -41.19 32.88 7.57
N LEU A 6 -40.07 32.28 7.15
CA LEU A 6 -39.38 31.25 7.93
C LEU A 6 -37.96 31.72 8.18
N GLU A 7 -37.69 31.94 9.47
CA GLU A 7 -36.41 32.38 10.03
C GLU A 7 -35.40 31.23 10.07
N ARG A 8 -34.12 31.59 9.93
CA ARG A 8 -32.96 30.73 10.19
C ARG A 8 -32.80 30.54 11.70
N GLU A 9 -32.91 29.32 12.20
CA GLU A 9 -32.44 28.98 13.55
C GLU A 9 -30.97 28.56 13.50
N ARG A 10 -30.14 29.28 14.28
CA ARG A 10 -28.75 28.97 14.59
C ARG A 10 -28.72 27.85 15.62
N PHE A 11 -28.03 26.75 15.36
CA PHE A 11 -27.68 25.79 16.40
C PHE A 11 -26.36 26.19 17.07
N HIS A 12 -26.43 26.41 18.38
CA HIS A 12 -25.30 26.62 19.26
C HIS A 12 -24.56 25.30 19.48
N THR A 13 -23.28 25.22 19.09
CA THR A 13 -22.37 24.17 19.54
C THR A 13 -21.96 24.44 20.99
N GLN A 14 -22.50 23.68 21.94
CA GLN A 14 -21.96 23.63 23.30
C GLN A 14 -20.67 22.80 23.30
N LYS A 15 -19.56 23.42 23.69
CA LYS A 15 -18.31 22.73 24.06
C LYS A 15 -18.60 21.80 25.23
N ILE A 16 -18.40 20.49 25.06
CA ILE A 16 -18.31 19.56 26.19
C ILE A 16 -16.84 19.41 26.54
N SER A 17 -16.49 19.86 27.75
CA SER A 17 -15.20 19.73 28.39
C SER A 17 -14.87 18.26 28.72
N SER A 18 -13.61 17.87 28.50
CA SER A 18 -13.05 16.59 28.94
C SER A 18 -13.13 16.42 30.46
N PHE A 19 -13.70 15.33 30.95
CA PHE A 19 -13.62 14.93 32.36
C PHE A 19 -12.62 13.79 32.54
N TYR A 20 -11.69 13.94 33.48
CA TYR A 20 -10.80 12.89 33.96
C TYR A 20 -11.41 12.23 35.22
N LEU A 21 -11.45 10.90 35.27
CA LEU A 21 -11.79 10.14 36.48
C LEU A 21 -10.68 9.12 36.80
N PRO A 22 -10.28 8.96 38.08
CA PRO A 22 -9.23 8.04 38.51
C PRO A 22 -9.76 6.59 38.62
N PRO A 23 -8.87 5.58 38.73
CA PRO A 23 -9.26 4.18 38.58
C PRO A 23 -9.79 3.58 39.89
N PHE A 24 -10.88 2.82 39.77
CA PHE A 24 -11.50 1.90 40.73
C PHE A 24 -12.31 2.46 41.93
N SER A 25 -13.62 2.60 41.73
CA SER A 25 -14.66 1.79 42.40
C SER A 25 -16.01 2.04 41.70
N LEU A 26 -16.64 0.98 41.15
CA LEU A 26 -17.94 1.11 40.49
C LEU A 26 -19.05 1.11 41.54
N ASN A 27 -19.52 2.30 41.91
CA ASN A 27 -20.87 2.54 42.37
C ASN A 27 -21.18 4.03 42.16
N THR A 28 -21.62 4.38 40.96
CA THR A 28 -22.17 5.71 40.70
C THR A 28 -23.48 5.53 39.94
N PHE A 29 -24.58 5.88 40.60
CA PHE A 29 -25.89 6.00 39.97
C PHE A 29 -25.87 7.22 39.06
N LEU A 30 -26.09 7.04 37.76
CA LEU A 30 -26.48 8.13 36.86
C LEU A 30 -28.00 8.13 36.77
N SER A 31 -28.63 9.10 37.43
CA SER A 31 -30.07 9.38 37.30
C SER A 31 -30.31 10.30 36.11
N PHE A 32 -30.98 9.78 35.07
CA PHE A 32 -31.58 10.60 34.01
C PHE A 32 -33.07 10.81 34.28
N PRO A 33 -33.65 11.98 33.94
CA PRO A 33 -35.08 12.19 34.10
C PRO A 33 -35.84 11.37 33.03
N HIS A 34 -36.61 10.42 33.56
CA HIS A 34 -37.65 9.60 32.94
C HIS A 34 -37.21 8.36 32.12
N SER A 35 -37.50 7.21 32.75
CA SER A 35 -37.76 5.88 32.20
C SER A 35 -36.62 5.14 31.47
N ILE A 36 -35.53 4.85 32.19
CA ILE A 36 -34.66 3.71 31.86
C ILE A 36 -34.35 2.96 33.17
N GLN A 37 -34.84 1.73 33.32
CA GLN A 37 -34.37 0.80 34.34
C GLN A 37 -33.46 -0.24 33.69
N ILE A 38 -32.24 -0.37 34.20
CA ILE A 38 -31.29 -1.42 33.80
C ILE A 38 -31.17 -2.38 34.98
N SER A 39 -31.58 -3.63 34.81
CA SER A 39 -31.36 -4.71 35.79
C SER A 39 -30.11 -5.51 35.43
N ASN A 40 -29.24 -5.73 36.41
CA ASN A 40 -28.01 -6.49 36.25
C ASN A 40 -28.27 -8.01 36.31
N PHE A 41 -27.66 -8.77 35.40
CA PHE A 41 -27.44 -10.22 35.56
C PHE A 41 -25.95 -10.49 35.72
N GLN A 42 -25.58 -11.26 36.75
CA GLN A 42 -24.21 -11.77 36.94
C GLN A 42 -24.03 -13.08 36.15
N PHE A 43 -22.93 -13.18 35.39
CA PHE A 43 -22.44 -14.44 34.86
C PHE A 43 -20.96 -14.62 35.21
N PRO A 44 -20.50 -15.85 35.50
CA PRO A 44 -19.11 -16.13 35.82
C PRO A 44 -18.23 -16.05 34.57
N ILE A 45 -17.05 -15.45 34.73
CA ILE A 45 -16.10 -15.15 33.67
C ILE A 45 -15.30 -16.41 33.35
N SER A 46 -15.59 -17.07 32.23
CA SER A 46 -14.66 -18.02 31.62
C SER A 46 -14.98 -18.28 30.14
N THR A 47 -14.87 -17.25 29.29
CA THR A 47 -14.44 -17.30 27.86
C THR A 47 -14.69 -15.92 27.23
N PHE A 48 -13.76 -15.43 26.40
CA PHE A 48 -13.93 -14.18 25.65
C PHE A 48 -15.07 -14.31 24.63
N GLN A 49 -16.30 -14.03 25.05
CA GLN A 49 -17.40 -13.64 24.17
C GLN A 49 -17.75 -12.18 24.47
N PHE A 50 -17.79 -11.34 23.43
CA PHE A 50 -18.24 -9.96 23.54
C PHE A 50 -19.68 -9.93 24.07
N PRO A 51 -19.99 -9.20 25.17
CA PRO A 51 -21.37 -9.11 25.63
C PRO A 51 -22.19 -8.27 24.65
N ILE A 52 -23.22 -8.86 24.05
CA ILE A 52 -24.22 -8.14 23.27
C ILE A 52 -25.29 -7.64 24.24
N PHE A 53 -25.39 -6.31 24.40
CA PHE A 53 -26.50 -5.71 25.17
C PHE A 53 -27.75 -5.64 24.31
N LYS A 54 -28.83 -6.29 24.76
CA LYS A 54 -30.15 -6.21 24.13
C LYS A 54 -30.98 -5.16 24.85
N VAL A 55 -31.02 -3.93 24.34
CA VAL A 55 -31.85 -2.86 24.90
C VAL A 55 -33.26 -3.00 24.31
N ARG A 56 -34.26 -3.24 25.16
CA ARG A 56 -35.68 -3.28 24.76
C ARG A 56 -36.33 -1.98 25.21
N ILE A 57 -36.67 -1.11 24.26
CA ILE A 57 -37.36 0.15 24.53
C ILE A 57 -38.85 -0.04 24.22
N HIS A 58 -39.74 0.38 25.12
CA HIS A 58 -41.18 0.50 24.86
C HIS A 58 -41.54 1.98 24.86
N SER A 59 -42.05 2.48 23.73
CA SER A 59 -42.59 3.83 23.64
C SER A 59 -43.68 3.91 22.56
N PRO A 60 -44.75 4.71 22.76
CA PRO A 60 -45.91 4.74 21.87
C PRO A 60 -45.85 5.85 20.79
N ILE A 61 -44.67 6.31 20.35
CA ILE A 61 -44.54 7.43 19.39
C ILE A 61 -43.75 7.03 18.13
N ASN A 62 -44.27 7.38 16.95
CA ASN A 62 -43.87 6.92 15.60
C ASN A 62 -42.57 7.53 15.02
N SER A 63 -41.51 7.73 15.81
CA SER A 63 -40.18 8.05 15.27
C SER A 63 -39.09 7.83 16.31
N PHE A 64 -38.03 7.10 15.97
CA PHE A 64 -36.85 6.92 16.83
C PHE A 64 -35.54 7.17 16.07
N ASN A 65 -34.63 7.91 16.70
CA ASN A 65 -33.20 7.87 16.38
C ASN A 65 -32.56 6.77 17.23
N LEU A 66 -31.93 5.79 16.59
CA LEU A 66 -31.18 4.73 17.28
C LEU A 66 -29.71 5.15 17.37
N HIS A 67 -29.23 5.46 18.57
CA HIS A 67 -27.80 5.65 18.81
C HIS A 67 -27.16 4.33 19.22
N LEU A 68 -26.27 3.79 18.40
CA LEU A 68 -25.43 2.65 18.74
C LEU A 68 -24.18 3.15 19.48
N PHE A 69 -23.94 2.59 20.67
CA PHE A 69 -22.72 2.85 21.44
C PHE A 69 -21.79 1.64 21.33
N PHE A 70 -20.54 1.89 20.95
CA PHE A 70 -19.46 0.91 21.05
C PHE A 70 -18.55 1.26 22.22
N ILE A 71 -18.22 0.27 23.06
CA ILE A 71 -17.23 0.40 24.12
C ILE A 71 -16.01 -0.41 23.70
N ASN A 72 -14.89 0.27 23.46
CA ASN A 72 -13.61 -0.36 23.11
C ASN A 72 -12.73 -0.46 24.37
N PHE A 73 -12.29 -1.66 24.72
CA PHE A 73 -11.35 -1.88 25.83
C PHE A 73 -9.95 -2.12 25.25
N ARG A 74 -9.14 -1.06 25.16
CA ARG A 74 -7.67 -1.16 25.06
C ARG A 74 -7.07 -0.28 26.15
N SER A 75 -6.22 -0.88 27.00
CA SER A 75 -5.42 -0.29 28.10
C SER A 75 -5.87 1.07 28.68
N CYS A 76 -6.42 1.02 29.89
CA CYS A 76 -6.59 2.11 30.87
C CYS A 76 -7.20 3.46 30.45
N TYR A 77 -7.79 3.61 29.25
CA TYR A 77 -8.54 4.81 28.88
C TYR A 77 -9.91 4.48 28.29
N MET A 78 -10.93 5.20 28.74
CA MET A 78 -12.33 5.06 28.32
C MET A 78 -12.64 6.21 27.38
N GLN A 79 -12.89 5.94 26.09
CA GLN A 79 -13.17 6.96 25.08
C GLN A 79 -14.50 6.64 24.39
N LEU A 80 -15.49 7.52 24.53
CA LEU A 80 -16.80 7.41 23.88
C LEU A 80 -16.77 8.13 22.53
N HIS A 81 -17.11 7.41 21.45
CA HIS A 81 -17.35 8.01 20.13
C HIS A 81 -18.84 7.95 19.79
N VAL A 82 -19.41 9.07 19.34
CA VAL A 82 -20.76 9.16 18.78
C VAL A 82 -20.60 9.27 17.26
N LEU A 83 -21.21 8.36 16.50
CA LEU A 83 -21.31 8.44 15.04
C LEU A 83 -22.72 8.90 14.64
N ASP A 84 -22.78 9.68 13.56
CA ASP A 84 -23.94 10.43 13.08
C ASP A 84 -25.20 9.59 12.79
N ALA A 85 -26.36 10.25 12.84
CA ALA A 85 -27.68 9.65 12.70
C ALA A 85 -27.98 9.19 11.26
N ILE A 86 -28.30 7.90 11.07
CA ILE A 86 -28.82 7.35 9.81
C ILE A 86 -30.35 7.53 9.79
N SER A 87 -30.87 8.24 8.78
CA SER A 87 -32.32 8.37 8.55
C SER A 87 -32.80 7.26 7.60
N ILE A 88 -33.79 6.47 8.01
CA ILE A 88 -34.39 5.40 7.20
C ILE A 88 -35.86 5.73 6.96
N GLY A 89 -36.28 5.83 5.69
CA GLY A 89 -37.67 6.01 5.28
C GLY A 89 -38.43 4.68 5.18
N TYR A 90 -39.72 4.66 5.53
CA TYR A 90 -40.58 3.47 5.50
C TYR A 90 -41.46 3.41 4.25
N SER A 91 -41.63 2.21 3.68
CA SER A 91 -42.72 1.85 2.75
C SER A 91 -43.70 0.90 3.45
N THR A 92 -45.00 1.09 3.22
CA THR A 92 -46.10 0.36 3.84
C THR A 92 -46.50 -0.86 3.01
N ASP A 93 -45.94 -2.04 3.30
CA ASP A 93 -46.60 -3.33 3.02
C ASP A 93 -45.97 -4.48 3.85
N PRO A 94 -46.75 -5.49 4.29
CA PRO A 94 -46.31 -6.47 5.27
C PRO A 94 -45.75 -7.73 4.58
N VAL A 95 -44.43 -7.83 4.45
CA VAL A 95 -43.76 -9.11 4.16
C VAL A 95 -42.57 -9.28 5.10
N ASN A 96 -42.48 -10.48 5.70
CA ASN A 96 -41.47 -10.94 6.66
C ASN A 96 -40.07 -10.30 6.49
N PHE A 97 -39.61 -9.57 7.51
CA PHE A 97 -38.19 -9.24 7.66
C PHE A 97 -37.54 -10.22 8.64
N SER A 98 -36.82 -11.19 8.09
CA SER A 98 -35.74 -11.87 8.78
C SER A 98 -34.66 -10.83 9.12
N LEU A 99 -34.26 -10.76 10.40
CA LEU A 99 -33.01 -10.07 10.76
C LEU A 99 -31.86 -10.85 10.11
N PHE A 100 -31.37 -10.36 8.98
CA PHE A 100 -30.04 -10.72 8.52
C PHE A 100 -29.05 -10.20 9.56
N TYR A 101 -28.37 -11.12 10.23
CA TYR A 101 -27.20 -10.81 11.05
C TYR A 101 -26.23 -10.01 10.18
N GLY A 102 -26.06 -8.74 10.53
CA GLY A 102 -25.13 -7.84 9.87
C GLY A 102 -23.75 -8.48 9.84
N LYS A 103 -23.30 -8.81 8.63
CA LYS A 103 -21.87 -8.92 8.30
C LYS A 103 -21.20 -7.74 9.00
N LYS A 104 -20.18 -8.05 9.79
CA LYS A 104 -19.20 -7.09 10.30
C LYS A 104 -18.77 -6.26 9.09
N ILE A 105 -19.25 -5.02 8.94
CA ILE A 105 -18.65 -4.06 8.02
C ILE A 105 -17.37 -3.61 8.71
N VAL A 106 -16.37 -4.48 8.66
CA VAL A 106 -15.01 -4.00 8.54
C VAL A 106 -15.03 -3.25 7.22
N MET A 107 -14.74 -1.95 7.21
CA MET A 107 -14.25 -1.31 5.99
C MET A 107 -12.93 -1.99 5.67
N GLN A 108 -13.02 -3.18 5.08
CA GLN A 108 -11.92 -3.82 4.42
C GLN A 108 -11.77 -2.98 3.17
N LEU A 109 -10.69 -2.18 3.07
CA LEU A 109 -10.22 -1.70 1.77
C LEU A 109 -10.37 -2.90 0.84
N GLY A 110 -11.16 -2.74 -0.22
CA GLY A 110 -11.39 -3.79 -1.18
C GLY A 110 -10.07 -4.07 -1.88
N LEU A 111 -9.22 -4.88 -1.26
CA LEU A 111 -8.09 -5.48 -1.94
C LEU A 111 -8.69 -6.15 -3.17
N PRO A 112 -8.15 -5.86 -4.36
CA PRO A 112 -8.72 -6.39 -5.59
C PRO A 112 -8.81 -7.92 -5.48
N GLN A 113 -9.98 -8.47 -5.82
CA GLN A 113 -10.08 -9.92 -5.95
C GLN A 113 -9.19 -10.37 -7.10
N SER A 114 -8.54 -11.53 -6.99
CA SER A 114 -7.58 -12.02 -7.99
C SER A 114 -8.13 -11.95 -9.42
N ASP A 115 -9.43 -12.21 -9.60
CA ASP A 115 -10.07 -12.22 -10.92
C ASP A 115 -10.27 -10.81 -11.51
N SER A 116 -10.30 -9.77 -10.68
CA SER A 116 -10.44 -8.36 -11.10
C SER A 116 -9.13 -7.71 -11.54
N ILE A 117 -7.98 -8.35 -11.34
CA ILE A 117 -6.67 -7.81 -11.71
C ILE A 117 -6.24 -8.37 -13.06
N GLN A 118 -5.85 -7.50 -13.97
CA GLN A 118 -5.17 -7.82 -15.22
C GLN A 118 -3.70 -7.41 -15.10
N ILE A 119 -2.81 -8.40 -15.16
CA ILE A 119 -1.37 -8.17 -15.37
C ILE A 119 -1.15 -7.99 -16.88
N ARG A 120 -0.85 -6.77 -17.29
CA ARG A 120 -0.62 -6.41 -18.69
C ARG A 120 0.82 -6.74 -19.05
N GLU A 121 0.98 -7.84 -19.77
CA GLU A 121 2.27 -8.27 -20.33
C GLU A 121 2.71 -7.31 -21.44
N VAL A 122 3.79 -6.57 -21.19
CA VAL A 122 4.34 -5.60 -22.14
C VAL A 122 5.56 -6.20 -22.84
N TRP A 123 5.49 -6.20 -24.15
CA TRP A 123 6.48 -6.67 -25.11
C TRP A 123 6.77 -5.55 -26.11
N ASN A 124 7.63 -5.80 -27.10
CA ASN A 124 8.02 -4.77 -28.06
C ASN A 124 6.86 -4.23 -28.91
N ASP A 125 5.88 -5.08 -29.24
CA ASP A 125 4.78 -4.75 -30.14
C ASP A 125 3.71 -3.87 -29.51
N ASN A 126 3.49 -3.97 -28.19
CA ASN A 126 2.51 -3.17 -27.46
C ASN A 126 3.11 -2.06 -26.57
N LEU A 127 4.44 -1.96 -26.47
CA LEU A 127 5.14 -0.99 -25.60
C LEU A 127 4.59 0.44 -25.69
N GLU A 128 4.42 0.97 -26.90
CA GLU A 128 3.92 2.34 -27.12
C GLU A 128 2.48 2.53 -26.63
N ALA A 129 1.62 1.54 -26.90
CA ALA A 129 0.21 1.59 -26.51
C ALA A 129 0.08 1.57 -24.99
N GLU A 130 0.85 0.71 -24.32
CA GLU A 130 0.85 0.63 -22.86
C GLU A 130 1.42 1.90 -22.21
N PHE A 131 2.45 2.52 -22.79
CA PHE A 131 2.93 3.82 -22.33
C PHE A 131 1.94 4.95 -22.58
N ALA A 132 1.09 4.87 -23.61
CA ALA A 132 0.02 5.84 -23.82
C ALA A 132 -0.99 5.78 -22.66
N LEU A 133 -1.43 4.57 -22.27
CA LEU A 133 -2.31 4.36 -21.13
C LEU A 133 -1.70 4.88 -19.83
N ILE A 134 -0.41 4.57 -19.59
CA ILE A 134 0.31 5.03 -18.40
C ILE A 134 0.33 6.57 -18.30
N ARG A 135 0.57 7.27 -19.41
CA ARG A 135 0.56 8.74 -19.45
C ARG A 135 -0.80 9.33 -19.10
N GLU A 136 -1.88 8.62 -19.40
CA GLU A 136 -3.25 9.08 -19.07
C GLU A 136 -3.56 8.95 -17.58
N ILE A 137 -2.95 8.00 -16.87
CA ILE A 137 -3.30 7.68 -15.48
C ILE A 137 -2.34 8.26 -14.44
N VAL A 138 -1.09 8.59 -14.80
CA VAL A 138 -0.03 8.89 -13.81
C VAL A 138 -0.39 10.06 -12.87
N ASP A 139 -1.13 11.05 -13.36
CA ASP A 139 -1.56 12.20 -12.55
C ASP A 139 -2.67 11.83 -11.54
N ALA A 140 -3.53 10.86 -11.89
CA ALA A 140 -4.63 10.39 -11.04
C ALA A 140 -4.19 9.28 -10.07
N TYR A 141 -3.16 8.52 -10.45
CA TYR A 141 -2.61 7.38 -9.69
C TYR A 141 -1.12 7.57 -9.42
N PRO A 142 -0.73 8.57 -8.58
CA PRO A 142 0.65 9.01 -8.43
C PRO A 142 1.52 8.10 -7.56
N TYR A 143 0.98 7.07 -6.90
CA TYR A 143 1.76 6.10 -6.15
C TYR A 143 2.17 4.94 -7.06
N ILE A 144 3.48 4.82 -7.31
CA ILE A 144 4.03 3.83 -8.22
C ILE A 144 4.84 2.83 -7.41
N ALA A 145 4.28 1.63 -7.25
CA ALA A 145 5.00 0.51 -6.70
C ALA A 145 5.81 -0.21 -7.77
N MET A 146 7.02 -0.62 -7.42
CA MET A 146 7.98 -1.16 -8.39
C MET A 146 8.80 -2.31 -7.81
N ASP A 147 9.10 -3.27 -8.68
CA ASP A 147 9.98 -4.41 -8.43
C ASP A 147 10.68 -4.83 -9.74
N THR A 148 11.85 -5.47 -9.66
CA THR A 148 12.60 -5.93 -10.83
C THR A 148 13.09 -7.37 -10.71
N GLU A 149 13.19 -8.05 -11.86
CA GLU A 149 13.86 -9.34 -11.96
C GLU A 149 15.12 -9.22 -12.81
N PHE A 150 16.22 -9.78 -12.31
CA PHE A 150 17.55 -9.68 -12.90
C PHE A 150 18.39 -10.93 -12.56
N PRO A 151 19.51 -11.20 -13.25
CA PRO A 151 20.22 -12.47 -13.18
C PRO A 151 21.09 -12.66 -11.92
N GLY A 152 20.65 -12.10 -10.80
CA GLY A 152 21.28 -12.25 -9.48
C GLY A 152 22.51 -11.38 -9.25
N ILE A 153 23.38 -11.86 -8.37
CA ILE A 153 24.61 -11.18 -7.94
C ILE A 153 25.76 -12.16 -8.15
N VAL A 154 26.72 -11.78 -9.00
CA VAL A 154 27.87 -12.62 -9.38
C VAL A 154 29.22 -12.00 -8.99
N LEU A 155 29.26 -10.69 -8.76
CA LEU A 155 30.45 -9.98 -8.29
C LEU A 155 30.34 -9.66 -6.80
N ARG A 156 31.46 -9.80 -6.10
CA ARG A 156 31.68 -9.22 -4.77
C ARG A 156 33.03 -8.53 -4.78
N PRO A 157 33.08 -7.20 -4.60
CA PRO A 157 34.32 -6.47 -4.70
C PRO A 157 35.23 -6.82 -3.51
N VAL A 158 36.53 -6.96 -3.80
CA VAL A 158 37.56 -7.26 -2.80
C VAL A 158 38.35 -5.99 -2.54
N GLY A 159 38.46 -5.58 -1.28
CA GLY A 159 39.19 -4.36 -0.92
C GLY A 159 38.84 -3.81 0.45
N SER A 160 39.39 -2.65 0.77
CA SER A 160 39.05 -1.88 1.96
C SER A 160 38.00 -0.83 1.61
N PHE A 161 36.88 -0.83 2.36
CA PHE A 161 35.76 0.09 2.18
C PHE A 161 35.64 1.02 3.38
N LYS A 162 35.13 2.22 3.16
CA LYS A 162 35.02 3.22 4.24
C LYS A 162 34.02 2.78 5.32
N ASN A 163 32.94 2.13 4.90
CA ASN A 163 31.90 1.58 5.77
C ASN A 163 31.11 0.51 4.99
N SER A 164 30.11 -0.11 5.64
CA SER A 164 29.27 -1.13 5.03
C SER A 164 28.43 -0.60 3.86
N TYR A 165 27.99 0.66 3.90
CA TYR A 165 27.18 1.27 2.86
C TYR A 165 27.98 1.45 1.56
N ASP A 166 29.24 1.85 1.66
CA ASP A 166 30.20 1.96 0.56
C ASP A 166 30.46 0.59 -0.08
N PHE A 167 30.64 -0.46 0.74
CA PHE A 167 30.76 -1.83 0.26
C PHE A 167 29.50 -2.33 -0.47
N HIS A 168 28.32 -2.09 0.11
CA HIS A 168 27.04 -2.48 -0.51
C HIS A 168 26.81 -1.73 -1.83
N TYR A 169 27.11 -0.44 -1.87
CA TYR A 169 26.99 0.35 -3.08
C TYR A 169 27.94 -0.14 -4.17
N GLN A 170 29.21 -0.40 -3.85
CA GLN A 170 30.16 -0.93 -4.83
C GLN A 170 29.71 -2.30 -5.37
N THR A 171 29.22 -3.17 -4.49
CA THR A 171 28.68 -4.48 -4.89
C THR A 171 27.51 -4.31 -5.85
N LEU A 172 26.56 -3.41 -5.54
CA LEU A 172 25.43 -3.10 -6.41
C LEU A 172 25.92 -2.55 -7.75
N LYS A 173 26.78 -1.53 -7.73
CA LYS A 173 27.32 -0.88 -8.93
C LYS A 173 27.93 -1.90 -9.89
N ASP A 174 28.86 -2.72 -9.41
CA ASP A 174 29.59 -3.67 -10.24
C ASP A 174 28.66 -4.69 -10.89
N ASN A 175 27.66 -5.17 -10.15
CA ASN A 175 26.68 -6.12 -10.68
C ASN A 175 25.69 -5.46 -11.65
N VAL A 176 25.13 -4.29 -11.32
CA VAL A 176 24.18 -3.59 -12.19
C VAL A 176 24.85 -3.15 -13.50
N ASP A 177 26.09 -2.67 -13.45
CA ASP A 177 26.82 -2.26 -14.65
C ASP A 177 27.08 -3.45 -15.58
N MET A 178 27.42 -4.62 -15.01
CA MET A 178 27.75 -5.82 -15.77
C MET A 178 26.54 -6.61 -16.27
N LEU A 179 25.48 -6.69 -15.46
CA LEU A 179 24.32 -7.53 -15.70
C LEU A 179 23.21 -6.75 -16.43
N LYS A 180 22.21 -7.49 -16.90
CA LYS A 180 21.11 -6.98 -17.72
C LYS A 180 19.78 -7.26 -17.05
N LEU A 181 18.89 -6.26 -17.08
CA LEU A 181 17.54 -6.37 -16.55
C LEU A 181 16.73 -7.39 -17.36
N ILE A 182 15.87 -8.17 -16.70
CA ILE A 182 15.03 -9.19 -17.35
C ILE A 182 13.56 -8.74 -17.33
N GLN A 183 13.06 -8.28 -16.18
CA GLN A 183 11.72 -7.73 -16.06
C GLN A 183 11.66 -6.51 -15.13
N LEU A 184 10.64 -5.68 -15.34
CA LEU A 184 10.22 -4.60 -14.47
C LEU A 184 8.70 -4.67 -14.27
N GLY A 185 8.25 -4.55 -13.02
CA GLY A 185 6.84 -4.43 -12.70
C GLY A 185 6.51 -3.04 -12.21
N LEU A 186 5.42 -2.47 -12.70
CA LEU A 186 4.88 -1.20 -12.22
C LEU A 186 3.40 -1.36 -11.87
N THR A 187 3.08 -0.98 -10.63
CA THR A 187 1.70 -0.90 -10.14
C THR A 187 1.38 0.53 -9.74
N PHE A 188 0.37 1.12 -10.37
CA PHE A 188 -0.08 2.47 -10.10
C PHE A 188 -1.26 2.45 -9.14
N SER A 189 -1.29 3.38 -8.19
CA SER A 189 -2.40 3.53 -7.26
C SER A 189 -2.62 4.98 -6.87
N ASP A 190 -3.84 5.30 -6.44
CA ASP A 190 -4.13 6.58 -5.80
C ASP A 190 -3.66 6.58 -4.33
N GLU A 191 -3.90 7.69 -3.62
CA GLU A 191 -3.51 7.84 -2.21
C GLU A 191 -4.17 6.85 -1.23
N HIS A 192 -5.25 6.20 -1.68
CA HIS A 192 -6.04 5.22 -0.96
C HIS A 192 -5.75 3.78 -1.40
N GLY A 193 -4.85 3.56 -2.36
CA GLY A 193 -4.53 2.22 -2.87
C GLY A 193 -5.48 1.70 -3.94
N ASN A 194 -6.35 2.53 -4.51
CA ASN A 194 -7.18 2.11 -5.63
C ASN A 194 -6.35 2.05 -6.91
N LEU A 195 -6.56 1.01 -7.71
CA LEU A 195 -5.85 0.77 -8.97
C LEU A 195 -6.59 1.40 -10.17
N PRO A 196 -5.90 1.71 -11.27
CA PRO A 196 -6.53 2.20 -12.49
C PRO A 196 -7.35 1.10 -13.19
N THR A 197 -8.48 1.50 -13.76
CA THR A 197 -9.28 0.71 -14.71
C THR A 197 -9.36 1.44 -16.05
N PHE A 198 -9.39 0.70 -17.16
CA PHE A 198 -9.61 1.26 -18.49
C PHE A 198 -10.98 0.83 -18.98
N ARG A 199 -11.83 1.81 -19.29
CA ARG A 199 -13.27 1.62 -19.59
C ARG A 199 -13.54 0.95 -20.94
N ASP A 200 -12.51 0.76 -21.76
CA ASP A 200 -12.65 0.27 -23.12
C ASP A 200 -12.62 -1.27 -23.23
N ASP A 201 -12.30 -1.98 -22.14
CA ASP A 201 -12.46 -3.43 -22.03
C ASP A 201 -13.78 -3.73 -21.28
N ASP A 202 -14.61 -4.64 -21.82
CA ASP A 202 -15.96 -5.04 -21.32
C ASP A 202 -16.02 -5.56 -19.85
N ASP A 203 -14.91 -5.51 -19.10
CA ASP A 203 -14.72 -6.26 -17.84
C ASP A 203 -14.25 -5.40 -16.64
N ASP A 204 -14.16 -4.06 -16.76
CA ASP A 204 -13.82 -3.12 -15.66
C ASP A 204 -12.59 -3.56 -14.81
N ARG A 205 -11.63 -4.26 -15.42
CA ARG A 205 -10.49 -4.86 -14.69
C ARG A 205 -9.45 -3.82 -14.31
N PHE A 206 -8.89 -3.99 -13.13
CA PHE A 206 -7.76 -3.21 -12.66
C PHE A 206 -6.48 -3.62 -13.37
N CYS A 207 -5.68 -2.66 -13.78
CA CYS A 207 -4.50 -2.91 -14.60
C CYS A 207 -3.20 -2.66 -13.83
N ILE A 208 -2.25 -3.60 -13.98
CA ILE A 208 -0.85 -3.43 -13.58
C ILE A 208 0.05 -3.83 -14.76
N TRP A 209 1.30 -3.39 -14.78
CA TRP A 209 2.19 -3.59 -15.93
C TRP A 209 3.38 -4.48 -15.57
N GLN A 210 3.69 -5.41 -16.48
CA GLN A 210 4.88 -6.25 -16.44
C GLN A 210 5.65 -6.10 -17.75
N PHE A 211 6.80 -5.43 -17.70
CA PHE A 211 7.67 -5.18 -18.84
C PHE A 211 8.71 -6.28 -18.96
N ASN A 212 8.81 -6.88 -20.15
CA ASN A 212 9.73 -7.97 -20.46
C ASN A 212 10.85 -7.49 -21.38
N PHE A 213 12.12 -7.55 -20.95
CA PHE A 213 13.27 -7.01 -21.70
C PHE A 213 13.98 -8.05 -22.55
N ARG A 214 14.58 -7.64 -23.67
CA ARG A 214 15.23 -8.55 -24.63
C ARG A 214 16.73 -8.75 -24.42
N GLU A 215 17.36 -7.88 -23.63
CA GLU A 215 18.81 -7.73 -23.64
C GLU A 215 19.54 -8.94 -23.06
N PHE A 216 18.96 -9.60 -22.05
CA PHE A 216 19.56 -10.74 -21.36
C PHE A 216 19.43 -12.02 -22.19
N ASN A 217 20.57 -12.62 -22.55
CA ASN A 217 20.67 -13.87 -23.29
C ASN A 217 21.43 -14.91 -22.47
N VAL A 218 20.75 -15.99 -22.10
CA VAL A 218 21.30 -17.06 -21.25
C VAL A 218 22.49 -17.82 -21.86
N ASN A 219 22.71 -17.69 -23.18
CA ASN A 219 23.82 -18.35 -23.87
C ASN A 219 25.07 -17.46 -23.96
N GLU A 220 24.94 -16.16 -23.71
CA GLU A 220 26.01 -15.17 -23.93
C GLU A 220 26.37 -14.40 -22.66
N ASP A 221 25.39 -14.12 -21.81
CA ASP A 221 25.56 -13.23 -20.66
C ASP A 221 25.99 -13.97 -19.40
N ILE A 222 26.59 -13.21 -18.48
CA ILE A 222 26.95 -13.68 -17.15
C ILE A 222 25.69 -13.65 -16.27
N PHE A 223 25.51 -14.67 -15.44
CA PHE A 223 24.40 -14.76 -14.49
C PHE A 223 24.72 -15.67 -13.31
N ALA A 224 23.96 -15.52 -12.22
CA ALA A 224 23.93 -16.49 -11.13
C ALA A 224 23.00 -17.66 -11.50
N ASN A 225 23.52 -18.89 -11.50
CA ASN A 225 22.76 -20.09 -11.89
C ASN A 225 21.46 -20.25 -11.07
N ASP A 226 21.54 -20.09 -9.75
CA ASP A 226 20.39 -20.21 -8.85
C ASP A 226 19.28 -19.21 -9.19
N SER A 227 19.66 -17.99 -9.61
CA SER A 227 18.70 -16.95 -10.00
C SER A 227 17.99 -17.30 -11.32
N ILE A 228 18.71 -17.75 -12.33
CA ILE A 228 18.10 -18.13 -13.62
C ILE A 228 17.21 -19.36 -13.47
N GLU A 229 17.63 -20.35 -12.69
CA GLU A 229 16.83 -21.54 -12.45
C GLU A 229 15.54 -21.19 -11.71
N LEU A 230 15.61 -20.32 -10.69
CA LEU A 230 14.42 -19.80 -10.01
C LEU A 230 13.48 -19.08 -10.97
N LEU A 231 14.00 -18.17 -11.81
CA LEU A 231 13.18 -17.42 -12.76
C LEU A 231 12.52 -18.32 -13.80
N ARG A 232 13.20 -19.37 -14.28
CA ARG A 232 12.58 -20.40 -15.15
C ARG A 232 11.43 -21.10 -14.44
N GLN A 233 11.62 -21.49 -13.19
CA GLN A 233 10.57 -22.15 -12.39
C GLN A 233 9.37 -21.24 -12.14
N CYS A 234 9.60 -19.93 -12.07
CA CYS A 234 8.55 -18.91 -11.99
C CYS A 234 7.95 -18.52 -13.35
N GLY A 235 8.33 -19.19 -14.44
CA GLY A 235 7.68 -19.05 -15.75
C GLY A 235 8.28 -17.99 -16.66
N ILE A 236 9.50 -17.51 -16.38
CA ILE A 236 10.21 -16.63 -17.32
C ILE A 236 10.68 -17.43 -18.54
N ASP A 237 10.20 -17.02 -19.71
CA ASP A 237 10.58 -17.58 -21.00
C ASP A 237 11.67 -16.72 -21.65
N PHE A 238 12.93 -17.10 -21.40
CA PHE A 238 14.10 -16.36 -21.89
C PHE A 238 14.19 -16.32 -23.43
N GLU A 239 13.70 -17.35 -24.13
CA GLU A 239 13.69 -17.37 -25.59
C GLU A 239 12.70 -16.31 -26.11
N LYS A 240 11.49 -16.30 -25.54
CA LYS A 240 10.49 -15.27 -25.84
C LYS A 240 10.97 -13.86 -25.49
N ASN A 241 11.70 -13.69 -24.38
CA ASN A 241 12.35 -12.42 -24.04
C ASN A 241 13.28 -11.95 -25.16
N ASN A 242 14.19 -12.80 -25.65
CA ASN A 242 15.11 -12.40 -26.72
C ASN A 242 14.39 -12.11 -28.04
N GLU A 243 13.34 -12.86 -28.39
CA GLU A 243 12.59 -12.68 -29.63
C GLU A 243 11.66 -11.47 -29.64
N ASN A 244 10.91 -11.28 -28.54
CA ASN A 244 9.78 -10.35 -28.48
C ASN A 244 9.92 -9.26 -27.42
N GLY A 245 10.94 -9.35 -26.56
CA GLY A 245 11.15 -8.43 -25.45
C GLY A 245 11.38 -7.00 -25.90
N ILE A 246 11.17 -6.07 -24.99
CA ILE A 246 11.35 -4.63 -25.17
C ILE A 246 12.84 -4.30 -25.36
N ASP A 247 13.16 -3.37 -26.27
CA ASP A 247 14.49 -2.74 -26.30
C ASP A 247 14.58 -1.75 -25.13
N ALA A 248 15.55 -1.97 -24.26
CA ALA A 248 15.78 -1.22 -23.03
C ALA A 248 15.98 0.29 -23.27
N ARG A 249 16.58 0.69 -24.40
CA ARG A 249 16.77 2.11 -24.73
C ARG A 249 15.44 2.73 -25.14
N ARG A 250 14.64 2.04 -25.95
CA ARG A 250 13.30 2.51 -26.31
C ARG A 250 12.41 2.64 -25.08
N PHE A 251 12.48 1.70 -24.15
CA PHE A 251 11.81 1.81 -22.85
C PHE A 251 12.26 3.06 -22.09
N GLY A 252 13.58 3.29 -21.98
CA GLY A 252 14.15 4.46 -21.30
C GLY A 252 13.68 5.79 -21.90
N GLU A 253 13.61 5.89 -23.23
CA GLU A 253 13.07 7.06 -23.93
C GLU A 253 11.61 7.34 -23.56
N LEU A 254 10.76 6.30 -23.57
CA LEU A 254 9.34 6.44 -23.25
C LEU A 254 9.09 6.75 -21.79
N LEU A 255 9.88 6.14 -20.89
CA LEU A 255 9.83 6.39 -19.45
C LEU A 255 10.25 7.82 -19.12
N MET A 256 11.26 8.37 -19.80
CA MET A 256 11.72 9.75 -19.58
C MET A 256 10.61 10.77 -19.86
N SER A 257 9.76 10.52 -20.86
CA SER A 257 8.69 11.43 -21.29
C SER A 257 7.28 10.98 -20.85
N SER A 258 7.17 10.11 -19.83
CA SER A 258 5.88 9.56 -19.39
C SER A 258 5.23 10.36 -18.25
N GLY A 259 6.00 11.20 -17.56
CA GLY A 259 5.57 11.85 -16.30
C GLY A 259 5.82 11.03 -15.03
N ILE A 260 6.37 9.81 -15.15
CA ILE A 260 6.69 8.91 -14.02
C ILE A 260 7.96 9.32 -13.27
N VAL A 261 8.96 9.85 -13.99
CA VAL A 261 10.25 10.28 -13.45
C VAL A 261 10.39 11.80 -13.54
N LEU A 262 11.30 12.37 -12.75
CA LEU A 262 11.52 13.83 -12.69
C LEU A 262 10.24 14.60 -12.32
N ASN A 263 9.34 13.96 -11.55
CA ASN A 263 8.04 14.49 -11.18
C ASN A 263 7.87 14.44 -9.66
N ASP A 264 7.81 15.61 -9.02
CA ASP A 264 7.67 15.74 -7.56
C ASP A 264 6.29 15.27 -7.04
N SER A 265 5.30 15.12 -7.93
CA SER A 265 3.97 14.64 -7.55
C SER A 265 3.91 13.11 -7.40
N VAL A 266 4.90 12.40 -7.95
CA VAL A 266 4.96 10.94 -7.96
C VAL A 266 5.64 10.42 -6.69
N HIS A 267 5.06 9.35 -6.14
CA HIS A 267 5.54 8.68 -4.93
C HIS A 267 5.94 7.24 -5.27
N TRP A 268 7.23 6.96 -5.27
CA TRP A 268 7.75 5.62 -5.50
C TRP A 268 7.66 4.77 -4.25
N VAL A 269 7.17 3.54 -4.40
CA VAL A 269 7.00 2.57 -3.32
C VAL A 269 7.74 1.29 -3.70
N THR A 270 8.65 0.84 -2.85
CA THR A 270 9.55 -0.27 -3.22
C THR A 270 9.86 -1.15 -2.02
N PHE A 271 10.53 -2.28 -2.24
CA PHE A 271 10.97 -3.16 -1.15
C PHE A 271 12.44 -3.56 -1.32
N HIS A 272 13.33 -3.07 -0.45
CA HIS A 272 14.76 -3.40 -0.48
C HIS A 272 15.45 -3.08 -1.81
N SER A 273 15.23 -1.85 -2.27
CA SER A 273 15.18 -1.54 -3.71
C SER A 273 16.45 -0.97 -4.33
N GLY A 274 17.60 -1.19 -3.69
CA GLY A 274 18.87 -0.67 -4.18
C GLY A 274 19.14 -1.09 -5.63
N TYR A 275 19.05 -2.39 -5.91
CA TYR A 275 19.28 -2.92 -7.25
C TYR A 275 18.22 -2.45 -8.26
N ASP A 276 16.95 -2.42 -7.86
CA ASP A 276 15.86 -1.98 -8.74
C ASP A 276 16.08 -0.56 -9.26
N PHE A 277 16.38 0.37 -8.35
CA PHE A 277 16.73 1.74 -8.71
C PHE A 277 18.05 1.84 -9.47
N GLY A 278 19.01 0.96 -9.17
CA GLY A 278 20.24 0.82 -9.95
C GLY A 278 19.94 0.54 -11.42
N TYR A 279 19.11 -0.47 -11.71
CA TYR A 279 18.73 -0.81 -13.08
C TYR A 279 17.93 0.30 -13.75
N LEU A 280 16.93 0.88 -13.08
CA LEU A 280 16.17 2.01 -13.64
C LEU A 280 17.06 3.21 -13.95
N LEU A 281 18.01 3.53 -13.08
CA LEU A 281 18.92 4.65 -13.32
C LEU A 281 19.88 4.36 -14.47
N LYS A 282 20.39 3.13 -14.59
CA LYS A 282 21.19 2.68 -15.75
C LYS A 282 20.39 2.81 -17.05
N LEU A 283 19.11 2.41 -17.04
CA LEU A 283 18.21 2.55 -18.19
C LEU A 283 17.99 4.01 -18.59
N LEU A 284 17.68 4.87 -17.62
CA LEU A 284 17.36 6.29 -17.86
C LEU A 284 18.58 7.10 -18.31
N THR A 285 19.75 6.80 -17.75
CA THR A 285 20.99 7.53 -18.06
C THR A 285 21.72 6.97 -19.27
N CYS A 286 21.45 5.71 -19.65
CA CYS A 286 22.23 4.97 -20.64
C CYS A 286 23.74 4.97 -20.33
N GLN A 287 24.11 5.03 -19.05
CA GLN A 287 25.48 5.05 -18.56
C GLN A 287 25.65 4.03 -17.44
N ASN A 288 26.91 3.69 -17.15
CA ASN A 288 27.24 3.00 -15.90
C ASN A 288 26.85 3.87 -14.70
N LEU A 289 26.54 3.21 -13.58
CA LEU A 289 26.19 3.89 -12.35
C LEU A 289 27.36 4.76 -11.84
N PRO A 290 27.09 5.83 -11.07
CA PRO A 290 28.14 6.72 -10.57
C PRO A 290 29.22 6.01 -9.76
N ASP A 291 30.45 6.51 -9.77
CA ASP A 291 31.55 5.88 -9.01
C ASP A 291 31.41 5.98 -7.49
N THR A 292 30.54 6.88 -7.01
CA THR A 292 30.35 7.10 -5.58
C THR A 292 28.88 6.96 -5.21
N GLN A 293 28.63 6.44 -4.01
CA GLN A 293 27.29 6.36 -3.43
C GLN A 293 26.60 7.72 -3.37
N VAL A 294 27.34 8.79 -3.05
CA VAL A 294 26.79 10.16 -3.03
C VAL A 294 26.33 10.57 -4.42
N GLY A 295 27.12 10.28 -5.47
CA GLY A 295 26.73 10.53 -6.85
C GLY A 295 25.48 9.75 -7.27
N PHE A 296 25.35 8.51 -6.82
CA PHE A 296 24.15 7.70 -7.02
C PHE A 296 22.91 8.34 -6.39
N PHE A 297 22.96 8.69 -5.10
CA PHE A 297 21.83 9.33 -4.43
C PHE A 297 21.48 10.70 -5.00
N ASN A 298 22.45 11.47 -5.50
CA ASN A 298 22.16 12.72 -6.21
C ASN A 298 21.28 12.49 -7.44
N LEU A 299 21.53 11.41 -8.18
CA LEU A 299 20.69 11.05 -9.33
C LEU A 299 19.36 10.44 -8.89
N ILE A 300 19.34 9.56 -7.87
CA ILE A 300 18.08 9.01 -7.34
C ILE A 300 17.15 10.14 -6.91
N ASN A 301 17.64 11.10 -6.13
CA ASN A 301 16.82 12.22 -5.65
C ASN A 301 16.34 13.15 -6.79
N MET A 302 17.05 13.17 -7.92
CA MET A 302 16.64 13.95 -9.09
C MET A 302 15.55 13.22 -9.88
N TYR A 303 15.77 11.95 -10.23
CA TYR A 303 14.85 11.16 -11.06
C TYR A 303 13.62 10.67 -10.29
N PHE A 304 13.77 10.43 -8.99
CA PHE A 304 12.75 9.85 -8.11
C PHE A 304 12.67 10.69 -6.80
N PRO A 305 12.04 11.87 -6.85
CA PRO A 305 12.09 12.83 -5.73
C PRO A 305 11.54 12.28 -4.41
N THR A 306 10.48 11.46 -4.48
CA THR A 306 9.84 10.85 -3.31
C THR A 306 9.87 9.33 -3.41
N VAL A 307 10.64 8.68 -2.53
CA VAL A 307 10.80 7.22 -2.48
C VAL A 307 10.52 6.69 -1.08
N TYR A 308 9.69 5.65 -0.98
CA TYR A 308 9.44 4.89 0.24
C TYR A 308 9.88 3.44 0.08
N ASP A 309 11.02 3.09 0.69
CA ASP A 309 11.45 1.70 0.78
C ASP A 309 10.77 1.03 1.98
N ILE A 310 9.85 0.11 1.73
CA ILE A 310 9.10 -0.65 2.75
C ILE A 310 10.06 -1.36 3.71
N LYS A 311 11.19 -1.90 3.22
CA LYS A 311 12.16 -2.58 4.07
C LYS A 311 12.81 -1.63 5.08
N HIS A 312 13.00 -0.37 4.70
CA HIS A 312 13.40 0.70 5.62
C HIS A 312 12.26 1.05 6.58
N LEU A 313 11.03 1.24 6.08
CA LEU A 313 9.87 1.56 6.92
C LEU A 313 9.61 0.52 8.01
N MET A 314 9.82 -0.76 7.71
CA MET A 314 9.69 -1.85 8.69
C MET A 314 10.55 -1.66 9.93
N LYS A 315 11.68 -0.94 9.86
CA LYS A 315 12.53 -0.66 11.04
C LYS A 315 11.80 0.16 12.11
N PHE A 316 10.79 0.91 11.72
CA PHE A 316 9.98 1.76 12.60
C PHE A 316 8.67 1.07 13.02
N CYS A 317 8.44 -0.17 12.58
CA CYS A 317 7.28 -0.97 12.92
C CYS A 317 7.70 -2.11 13.84
N ASN A 318 7.23 -2.07 15.10
CA ASN A 318 7.50 -3.15 16.04
C ASN A 318 7.02 -4.49 15.47
N SER A 319 7.87 -5.52 15.57
CA SER A 319 7.57 -6.92 15.23
C SER A 319 7.51 -7.29 13.75
N LEU A 320 7.73 -6.37 12.80
CA LEU A 320 7.79 -6.70 11.37
C LEU A 320 9.21 -7.05 10.92
N HIS A 321 9.37 -8.20 10.25
CA HIS A 321 10.66 -8.71 9.79
C HIS A 321 10.47 -9.69 8.61
N GLY A 322 11.57 -10.09 7.96
CA GLY A 322 11.54 -11.02 6.81
C GLY A 322 11.44 -10.32 5.45
N GLY A 323 11.30 -11.10 4.38
CA GLY A 323 11.11 -10.61 3.01
C GLY A 323 9.67 -10.16 2.71
N LEU A 324 9.43 -9.66 1.50
CA LEU A 324 8.14 -9.10 1.09
C LEU A 324 6.97 -10.08 1.32
N ASN A 325 7.12 -11.34 0.89
CA ASN A 325 6.11 -12.38 1.10
C ASN A 325 5.76 -12.59 2.58
N LYS A 326 6.77 -12.58 3.47
CA LYS A 326 6.53 -12.74 4.91
C LYS A 326 5.82 -11.54 5.50
N LEU A 327 6.20 -10.34 5.06
CA LEU A 327 5.53 -9.11 5.47
C LEU A 327 4.07 -9.09 5.01
N ALA A 328 3.80 -9.45 3.76
CA ALA A 328 2.45 -9.53 3.22
C ALA A 328 1.58 -10.51 4.03
N GLU A 329 2.11 -11.70 4.37
CA GLU A 329 1.43 -12.67 5.25
C GLU A 329 1.10 -12.06 6.63
N LEU A 330 2.04 -11.34 7.24
CA LEU A 330 1.84 -10.69 8.54
C LEU A 330 0.82 -9.55 8.50
N LEU A 331 0.64 -8.92 7.33
CA LEU A 331 -0.33 -7.85 7.10
C LEU A 331 -1.63 -8.33 6.45
N GLU A 332 -1.81 -9.65 6.33
CA GLU A 332 -2.99 -10.29 5.73
C GLU A 332 -3.26 -9.81 4.29
N VAL A 333 -2.19 -9.62 3.51
CA VAL A 333 -2.24 -9.28 2.08
C VAL A 333 -2.04 -10.53 1.24
N GLU A 334 -3.00 -10.82 0.38
CA GLU A 334 -2.94 -11.94 -0.57
C GLU A 334 -2.20 -11.52 -1.84
N ARG A 335 -1.37 -12.43 -2.38
CA ARG A 335 -0.67 -12.24 -3.65
C ARG A 335 -1.59 -12.56 -4.81
N VAL A 336 -1.53 -11.72 -5.84
CA VAL A 336 -2.16 -11.95 -7.15
C VAL A 336 -1.06 -12.08 -8.20
N GLY A 337 -1.10 -13.17 -8.98
CA GLY A 337 -0.05 -13.51 -9.94
C GLY A 337 1.04 -14.42 -9.37
N ILE A 338 2.05 -14.70 -10.18
CA ILE A 338 3.13 -15.65 -9.86
C ILE A 338 4.19 -14.93 -9.01
N CYS A 339 4.72 -15.58 -7.97
CA CYS A 339 5.80 -15.03 -7.16
C CYS A 339 7.12 -15.00 -7.95
N HIS A 340 7.96 -13.98 -7.74
CA HIS A 340 9.18 -13.75 -8.53
C HIS A 340 8.88 -13.48 -10.01
N GLN A 341 7.81 -12.72 -10.23
CA GLN A 341 7.59 -12.00 -11.48
C GLN A 341 7.29 -10.56 -11.10
N ALA A 342 7.99 -9.64 -11.76
CA ALA A 342 8.07 -8.26 -11.30
C ALA A 342 6.69 -7.58 -11.20
N GLY A 343 5.74 -7.89 -12.10
CA GLY A 343 4.38 -7.33 -12.07
C GLY A 343 3.64 -7.72 -10.79
N SER A 344 3.59 -9.01 -10.48
CA SER A 344 2.98 -9.57 -9.26
C SER A 344 3.64 -9.06 -7.99
N ASP A 345 4.97 -8.98 -7.97
CA ASP A 345 5.73 -8.49 -6.82
C ASP A 345 5.57 -6.97 -6.62
N SER A 346 5.44 -6.19 -7.70
CA SER A 346 5.10 -4.75 -7.62
C SER A 346 3.69 -4.52 -7.04
N LEU A 347 2.72 -5.36 -7.39
CA LEU A 347 1.37 -5.27 -6.83
C LEU A 347 1.36 -5.65 -5.36
N LEU A 348 2.06 -6.73 -4.99
CA LEU A 348 2.20 -7.12 -3.60
C LEU A 348 2.87 -5.99 -2.78
N THR A 349 3.88 -5.34 -3.36
CA THR A 349 4.55 -4.17 -2.78
C THR A 349 3.57 -3.02 -2.55
N SER A 350 2.74 -2.67 -3.54
CA SER A 350 1.71 -1.63 -3.40
C SER A 350 0.70 -1.92 -2.28
N CYS A 351 0.07 -3.10 -2.33
CA CYS A 351 -0.94 -3.51 -1.34
C CYS A 351 -0.36 -3.58 0.07
N THR A 352 0.86 -4.10 0.20
CA THR A 352 1.58 -4.19 1.48
C THR A 352 1.90 -2.82 2.04
N PHE A 353 2.35 -1.87 1.20
CA PHE A 353 2.60 -0.50 1.62
C PHE A 353 1.34 0.19 2.15
N MET A 354 0.20 0.03 1.46
CA MET A 354 -1.06 0.63 1.92
C MET A 354 -1.47 0.09 3.30
N LYS A 355 -1.39 -1.23 3.52
CA LYS A 355 -1.64 -1.83 4.85
C LYS A 355 -0.64 -1.38 5.91
N LEU A 356 0.63 -1.25 5.54
CA LEU A 356 1.67 -0.78 6.45
C LEU A 356 1.41 0.67 6.87
N LYS A 357 1.13 1.54 5.91
CA LYS A 357 0.78 2.95 6.10
C LYS A 357 -0.41 3.08 7.06
N GLU A 358 -1.51 2.38 6.79
CA GLU A 358 -2.72 2.41 7.61
C GLU A 358 -2.49 1.92 9.06
N ASN A 359 -1.78 0.81 9.23
CA ASN A 359 -1.67 0.15 10.53
C ASN A 359 -0.62 0.77 11.45
N PHE A 360 0.45 1.35 10.90
CA PHE A 360 1.62 1.78 11.68
C PHE A 360 1.94 3.28 11.57
N PHE A 361 1.40 3.98 10.58
CA PHE A 361 1.76 5.38 10.33
C PHE A 361 0.52 6.28 10.30
N SER A 362 0.29 7.00 11.41
CA SER A 362 -0.84 7.92 11.57
C SER A 362 -0.58 9.37 11.13
N GLY A 363 0.55 9.63 10.46
CA GLY A 363 0.97 10.97 10.03
C GLY A 363 1.79 10.93 8.75
N SER A 364 2.39 12.07 8.37
CA SER A 364 3.17 12.15 7.13
C SER A 364 4.35 11.17 7.15
N LEU A 365 4.51 10.47 6.02
CA LEU A 365 5.61 9.56 5.76
C LEU A 365 6.87 10.29 5.26
N GLU A 366 6.80 11.59 4.95
CA GLU A 366 7.88 12.37 4.33
C GLU A 366 9.23 12.24 5.05
N ARG A 367 9.22 12.17 6.39
CA ARG A 367 10.45 12.00 7.19
C ARG A 367 11.20 10.68 6.94
N TYR A 368 10.53 9.69 6.35
CA TYR A 368 11.11 8.40 6.01
C TYR A 368 11.44 8.28 4.51
N ALA A 369 11.13 9.31 3.71
CA ALA A 369 11.36 9.31 2.28
C ALA A 369 12.85 9.41 1.94
N GLY A 370 13.23 8.88 0.76
CA GLY A 370 14.56 9.03 0.18
C GLY A 370 15.64 8.11 0.78
N VAL A 371 15.27 7.18 1.68
CA VAL A 371 16.22 6.21 2.26
C VAL A 371 16.01 4.83 1.64
N LEU A 372 17.03 4.35 0.92
CA LEU A 372 17.08 2.98 0.39
C LEU A 372 17.72 2.04 1.42
N TYR A 373 17.05 0.92 1.72
CA TYR A 373 17.54 0.00 2.74
C TYR A 373 18.94 -0.55 2.37
N GLY A 374 19.87 -0.50 3.33
CA GLY A 374 21.22 -1.03 3.15
C GLY A 374 22.19 -0.11 2.38
N LEU A 375 21.72 1.03 1.86
CA LEU A 375 22.53 2.00 1.11
C LEU A 375 22.47 3.41 1.70
N GLY A 376 21.31 3.90 2.13
CA GLY A 376 21.19 5.28 2.63
C GLY A 376 21.85 5.48 4.00
N LEU A 377 22.51 6.63 4.18
CA LEU A 377 22.83 7.13 5.52
C LEU A 377 21.52 7.63 6.14
N GLU A 378 21.08 7.00 7.22
CA GLU A 378 19.99 7.53 8.03
C GLU A 378 20.43 8.93 8.51
N ASN A 379 19.77 9.99 8.02
CA ASN A 379 19.97 11.32 8.58
C ASN A 379 19.60 11.22 10.06
N GLY A 380 20.61 11.28 10.93
CA GLY A 380 20.53 10.94 12.34
C GLY A 380 19.46 11.72 13.10
N GLN A 381 18.23 11.23 13.08
CA GLN A 381 17.20 11.52 14.05
C GLN A 381 16.73 10.19 14.64
N SER A 382 17.60 9.60 15.47
CA SER A 382 17.20 8.70 16.53
C SER A 382 16.28 9.47 17.49
N THR A 383 14.97 9.44 17.23
CA THR A 383 13.98 9.75 18.26
C THR A 383 13.74 8.48 19.06
N HIS A 384 14.29 8.49 20.28
CA HIS A 384 14.02 7.55 21.36
C HIS A 384 12.53 7.31 21.63
#